data_AF-A0A4Q2U1B4-F1
#
_entry.id   AF-A0A4Q2U1B4-F1
#
_cell.length_a   1.000
_cell.length_b   1.000
_cell.length_c   1.000
_cell.angle_alpha   90.00
_cell.angle_beta   90.00
_cell.angle_gamma   90.00
#
_symmetry.space_group_name_H-M   'P 1'
#
loop_
_entity.id
_entity.type
_entity.pdbx_description
1 polymer ?
#
loop_
_entity_poly.entity_id
_entity_poly.type
_entity_poly.pdbx_seq_one_letter_code
_entity_poly.pdbx_strand_id
1 'polypeptide(L)'
;ARAIRQEKKIKGIQIGNEEVKLALFADDMILYIENPKGSTEKLLEIINNYSKVAGYKINGPQSILLPALWEAKKQLALHSALTAYREHL
;
A
#
# COMPACT_ATOMS: atom_id res chain seq x y z
N ALA A 1 -3.79 6.98 6.83
CA ALA A 1 -3.59 5.53 6.61
C ALA A 1 -4.78 4.63 7.00
N ARG A 2 -5.42 4.82 8.17
CA ARG A 2 -6.45 3.89 8.69
C ARG A 2 -7.66 3.69 7.78
N ALA A 3 -8.13 4.76 7.12
CA ALA A 3 -9.29 4.70 6.22
C ALA A 3 -9.10 3.68 5.08
N ILE A 4 -7.92 3.65 4.44
CA ILE A 4 -7.62 2.70 3.36
C ILE A 4 -7.51 1.28 3.91
N ARG A 5 -6.88 1.09 5.08
CA ARG A 5 -6.76 -0.25 5.71
C ARG A 5 -8.13 -0.87 6.02
N GLN A 6 -9.09 -0.06 6.46
CA GLN A 6 -10.42 -0.49 6.89
C GLN A 6 -11.46 -0.54 5.76
N GLU A 7 -11.21 0.10 4.61
CA GLU A 7 -12.15 0.11 3.49
C GLU A 7 -12.31 -1.30 2.91
N LYS A 8 -13.54 -1.82 2.94
CA LYS A 8 -13.85 -3.19 2.49
C LYS A 8 -13.87 -3.31 0.97
N LYS A 9 -14.19 -2.23 0.27
CA LYS A 9 -14.18 -2.19 -1.20
C LYS A 9 -12.76 -2.15 -1.78
N ILE A 10 -11.77 -1.80 -0.97
CA ILE A 10 -10.37 -1.81 -1.35
C ILE A 10 -9.76 -3.08 -0.75
N LYS A 11 -9.48 -4.08 -1.59
CA LYS A 11 -8.75 -5.28 -1.18
C LYS A 11 -7.26 -5.12 -1.42
N GLY A 12 -6.48 -5.49 -0.42
CA GLY A 12 -5.02 -5.54 -0.45
C GLY A 12 -4.51 -6.87 -0.96
N ILE A 13 -3.20 -7.09 -0.86
CA ILE A 13 -2.59 -8.38 -1.18
C ILE A 13 -2.54 -9.22 0.11
N GLN A 14 -2.89 -10.50 0.01
CA GLN A 14 -2.71 -11.45 1.12
C GLN A 14 -1.25 -11.91 1.21
N ILE A 15 -0.67 -11.79 2.40
CA ILE A 15 0.66 -12.28 2.76
C ILE A 15 0.50 -13.13 4.02
N GLY A 16 0.59 -14.46 3.86
CA GLY A 16 0.24 -15.38 4.93
C GLY A 16 -1.24 -15.24 5.30
N ASN A 17 -1.52 -14.89 6.56
CA ASN A 17 -2.87 -14.67 7.08
C ASN A 17 -3.26 -13.18 7.16
N GLU A 18 -2.40 -12.28 6.68
CA GLU A 18 -2.60 -10.84 6.80
C GLU A 18 -2.82 -10.17 5.43
N GLU A 19 -3.81 -9.26 5.39
CA GLU A 19 -4.08 -8.43 4.23
C GLU A 19 -3.29 -7.12 4.32
N VAL A 20 -2.42 -6.87 3.34
CA VAL A 20 -1.63 -5.64 3.25
C VAL A 20 -2.20 -4.74 2.15
N LYS A 21 -2.70 -3.56 2.54
CA LYS A 21 -3.26 -2.54 1.62
C LYS A 21 -2.33 -1.35 1.38
N LEU A 22 -1.50 -1.01 2.37
CA LEU A 22 -0.48 0.02 2.20
C LEU A 22 0.74 -0.22 3.07
N ALA A 23 1.88 0.24 2.55
CA ALA A 23 3.11 0.43 3.28
C ALA A 23 3.59 1.88 3.17
N LEU A 24 4.43 2.29 4.12
CA LEU A 24 5.17 3.54 4.08
C LEU A 24 6.63 3.20 3.77
N PHE A 25 7.23 3.90 2.82
CA PHE A 25 8.63 3.78 2.49
C PHE A 25 9.24 5.18 2.41
N ALA A 26 10.10 5.52 3.37
CA ALA A 26 10.57 6.88 3.57
C ALA A 26 9.39 7.87 3.60
N ASP A 27 9.38 8.85 2.69
CA ASP A 27 8.32 9.86 2.56
C ASP A 27 7.18 9.44 1.61
N ASP A 28 7.28 8.26 0.99
CA ASP A 28 6.33 7.76 0.00
C ASP A 28 5.31 6.75 0.58
N MET A 29 4.06 6.86 0.14
CA MET A 29 3.01 5.89 0.41
C MET A 29 2.88 4.91 -0.75
N ILE A 30 3.08 3.62 -0.49
CA ILE A 30 2.91 2.54 -1.46
C ILE A 30 1.60 1.83 -1.18
N LEU A 31 0.76 1.69 -2.20
CA LEU A 31 -0.56 1.03 -2.12
C LEU A 31 -0.53 -0.32 -2.84
N TYR A 32 -1.09 -1.33 -2.19
CA TYR A 32 -1.26 -2.67 -2.72
C TYR A 32 -2.75 -2.92 -2.89
N ILE A 33 -3.19 -3.14 -4.14
CA ILE A 33 -4.60 -3.27 -4.49
C ILE A 33 -4.76 -4.53 -5.35
N GLU A 34 -5.59 -5.48 -4.90
CA GLU A 34 -5.85 -6.74 -5.62
C GLU A 34 -6.57 -6.50 -6.95
N ASN A 35 -7.60 -5.65 -6.94
CA ASN A 35 -8.36 -5.26 -8.13
C ASN A 35 -8.30 -3.74 -8.32
N PRO A 36 -7.27 -3.21 -9.01
CA PRO A 36 -7.13 -1.78 -9.24
C PRO A 36 -8.36 -1.18 -9.92
N LYS A 37 -8.84 -1.78 -11.02
CA LYS A 37 -9.98 -1.26 -11.79
C LYS A 37 -11.24 -1.06 -10.93
N GLY A 38 -11.57 -2.04 -10.09
CA GLY A 38 -12.75 -1.97 -9.22
C GLY A 38 -12.57 -1.08 -7.98
N SER A 39 -11.33 -0.73 -7.62
CA SER A 39 -11.02 -0.03 -6.38
C SER A 39 -10.60 1.43 -6.58
N THR A 40 -10.21 1.82 -7.81
CA THR A 40 -9.69 3.16 -8.14
C THR A 40 -10.64 4.28 -7.72
N GLU A 41 -11.93 4.15 -8.00
CA GLU A 41 -12.91 5.21 -7.67
C GLU A 41 -12.98 5.45 -6.15
N LYS A 42 -13.10 4.37 -5.37
CA LYS A 42 -13.16 4.47 -3.90
C LYS A 42 -11.86 4.98 -3.30
N LEU A 43 -10.73 4.55 -3.87
CA LEU A 43 -9.41 5.01 -3.45
C LEU A 43 -9.24 6.51 -3.68
N LEU A 44 -9.63 7.01 -4.86
CA LEU A 44 -9.59 8.44 -5.18
C LEU A 44 -10.51 9.25 -4.27
N GLU A 45 -11.71 8.76 -3.97
CA GLU A 45 -12.61 9.41 -2.99
C GLU A 45 -11.93 9.59 -1.62
N ILE A 46 -11.32 8.52 -1.09
CA ILE A 46 -10.63 8.55 0.20
C ILE A 46 -9.45 9.51 0.19
N ILE A 47 -8.61 9.46 -0.86
CA ILE A 47 -7.44 10.34 -0.97
C ILE A 47 -7.88 11.80 -1.11
N ASN A 48 -8.87 12.10 -1.96
CA ASN A 48 -9.38 13.47 -2.14
C ASN A 48 -9.97 14.05 -0.85
N ASN A 49 -10.73 13.25 -0.10
CA ASN A 49 -11.25 13.66 1.20
C ASN A 49 -10.13 13.97 2.19
N TYR A 50 -9.06 13.16 2.18
CA TYR A 50 -7.90 13.39 3.05
C TYR A 50 -7.09 14.61 2.62
N SER A 51 -6.84 14.78 1.31
CA SER A 51 -6.12 15.92 0.73
C SER A 51 -6.80 17.26 1.02
N LYS A 52 -8.14 17.31 1.01
CA LYS A 52 -8.88 18.53 1.39
C LYS A 52 -8.62 18.95 2.84
N VAL A 53 -8.49 17.99 3.75
CA VAL A 53 -8.27 18.26 5.18
C VAL A 53 -6.81 18.57 5.48
N ALA A 54 -5.90 17.85 4.82
CA ALA A 54 -4.47 17.91 5.12
C ALA A 54 -3.68 18.91 4.26
N GLY A 55 -4.31 19.50 3.23
CA GLY A 55 -3.67 20.46 2.33
C GLY A 55 -2.66 19.83 1.35
N TYR A 56 -2.56 18.49 1.29
CA TYR A 56 -1.66 17.78 0.39
C TYR A 56 -2.20 17.74 -1.03
N LYS A 57 -1.40 18.20 -1.99
CA LYS A 57 -1.69 18.09 -3.42
C LYS A 57 -1.25 16.72 -3.94
N ILE A 58 -2.18 15.98 -4.55
CA ILE A 58 -1.84 14.75 -5.27
C ILE A 58 -1.06 15.17 -6.52
N ASN A 59 0.20 14.76 -6.61
CA ASN A 59 0.96 14.87 -7.84
C ASN A 59 0.53 13.69 -8.73
N GLY A 60 -0.15 13.96 -9.85
CA GLY A 60 -0.40 12.97 -10.90
C GLY A 60 0.92 12.54 -11.58
N PRO A 61 0.88 12.12 -12.85
CA PRO A 61 1.33 10.83 -13.43
C PRO A 61 2.63 10.15 -12.93
N GLN A 62 3.27 10.61 -11.85
CA GLN A 62 4.37 9.97 -11.13
C GLN A 62 3.90 8.80 -10.25
N SER A 63 2.59 8.67 -10.01
CA SER A 63 1.95 7.44 -9.52
C SER A 63 1.89 6.39 -10.63
N ILE A 64 3.04 6.08 -11.21
CA ILE A 64 3.19 5.01 -12.18
C ILE A 64 2.95 3.71 -11.42
N LEU A 65 2.05 2.87 -11.94
CA LEU A 65 1.90 1.48 -11.51
C LEU A 65 3.18 0.74 -11.91
N LEU A 66 4.25 0.90 -11.11
CA LEU A 66 5.60 0.52 -11.50
C LEU A 66 5.81 -1.00 -11.35
N PRO A 67 6.68 -1.60 -12.19
CA PRO A 67 7.35 -2.88 -11.96
C PRO A 67 8.09 -3.00 -10.60
N ALA A 68 8.14 -1.91 -9.82
CA ALA A 68 8.58 -1.85 -8.42
C ALA A 68 7.89 -2.88 -7.50
N LEU A 69 6.80 -3.52 -7.94
CA LEU A 69 6.21 -4.70 -7.29
C LEU A 69 7.25 -5.82 -7.08
N TRP A 70 8.23 -5.99 -7.98
CA TRP A 70 9.31 -6.97 -7.81
C TRP A 70 10.26 -6.59 -6.69
N GLU A 71 10.73 -5.35 -6.66
CA GLU A 71 11.66 -4.90 -5.61
C GLU A 71 10.99 -4.76 -4.25
N ALA A 72 9.73 -4.30 -4.20
CA ALA A 72 8.96 -4.29 -2.97
C ALA A 72 8.71 -5.71 -2.44
N LYS A 73 8.40 -6.69 -3.30
CA LYS A 73 8.31 -8.11 -2.91
C LYS A 73 9.65 -8.64 -2.41
N LYS A 74 10.76 -8.27 -3.05
CA LYS A 74 12.11 -8.68 -2.66
C LYS A 74 12.50 -8.10 -1.30
N GLN A 75 12.20 -6.82 -1.05
CA GLN A 75 12.47 -6.18 0.24
C GLN A 75 11.55 -6.70 1.35
N LEU A 76 10.28 -6.96 1.05
CA LEU A 76 9.37 -7.59 2.01
C LEU A 76 9.84 -9.02 2.35
N ALA A 77 10.19 -9.83 1.35
CA ALA A 77 10.71 -11.17 1.55
C ALA A 77 12.02 -11.15 2.38
N LEU A 78 12.90 -10.20 2.12
CA LEU A 78 14.12 -9.99 2.89
C LEU A 78 13.80 -9.60 4.34
N HIS A 79 12.87 -8.67 4.56
CA HIS A 79 12.45 -8.26 5.89
C HIS A 79 11.81 -9.42 6.68
N SER A 80 10.87 -10.16 6.07
CA SER A 80 10.24 -11.33 6.70
C SER A 80 11.26 -12.42 7.03
N ALA A 81 12.22 -12.70 6.14
CA ALA A 81 13.27 -13.68 6.37
C ALA A 81 14.22 -13.27 7.51
N LEU A 82 14.60 -11.99 7.57
CA LEU A 82 15.44 -11.45 8.64
C LEU A 82 14.73 -11.44 10.00
N THR A 83 13.44 -11.13 10.03
CA THR A 83 12.63 -11.19 11.26
C THR A 83 12.47 -12.63 11.74
N ALA A 84 12.18 -13.58 10.85
CA ALA A 84 12.10 -15.01 11.21
C ALA A 84 13.44 -15.57 11.72
N TYR A 85 14.57 -15.16 11.14
CA TYR A 85 15.90 -15.54 11.62
C TYR A 85 16.20 -14.98 13.02
N ARG A 86 15.75 -13.75 13.30
CA ARG A 86 15.95 -13.09 14.60
C ARG A 86 15.10 -13.69 15.72
N GLU A 87 13.93 -14.26 15.41
CA GLU A 87 13.05 -14.92 16.39
C GLU A 87 13.44 -16.38 16.70
N HIS A 88 14.37 -16.95 15.93
CA HIS A 88 14.91 -18.31 16.12
C HIS A 88 16.24 -18.36 16.90
N LEU A 89 16.71 -17.22 17.43
CA LEU A 89 17.80 -17.08 18.39
C LEU A 89 17.24 -16.68 19.76
#